data_AF-A0A9P3PHE2-F1
#
_entry.id   AF-A0A9P3PHE2-F1
#
_cell.length_a   1.000
_cell.length_b   1.000
_cell.length_c   1.000
_cell.angle_alpha   90.00
_cell.angle_beta   90.00
_cell.angle_gamma   90.00
#
_symmetry.space_group_name_H-M   'P 1'
#
loop_
_entity.id
_entity.type
_entity.pdbx_description
1 polymer ?
#
loop_
_entity_poly.entity_id
_entity_poly.type
_entity_poly.pdbx_seq_one_letter_code
_entity_poly.pdbx_strand_id
1 'polypeptide(L)'
;MALVSSAFIEVCVDSVQSAINAAQGGADRLELCANLGLGGGTTPSLGLLKAVQRAVNLPIMVMIRPRAGDFLYSEEEVEVMLEDIRIFKECDVRGVVVGILDEDGRVDVERMKRIVDEALPLEVCFHRAFDMTRDVDEALRDIESIGGISRILTSGQGKSVLEALPVLESLFRTTKELIEDEPWGLTILPGSGINPQTMGPILDSLLPLGLQEIHLSGANWKEGGMLFKREGMGMGTGGDGEWSALVTDAQIIREVREIVDARWEQHYSATGGDVSTIRCSCRRHRTVASSFVL
;
A
#
# COMPACT_ATOMS: atom_id res chain seq x y z
N MET A 1 1.31 22.65 -9.81
CA MET A 1 1.51 21.83 -8.58
C MET A 1 0.25 21.98 -7.74
N ALA A 2 -0.39 20.89 -7.32
CA ALA A 2 -1.66 20.95 -6.58
C ALA A 2 -1.37 20.92 -5.08
N LEU A 3 -2.04 21.83 -4.35
CA LEU A 3 -2.09 21.91 -2.89
C LEU A 3 -2.63 20.57 -2.35
N VAL A 4 -1.98 20.00 -1.34
CA VAL A 4 -2.48 18.78 -0.69
C VAL A 4 -3.43 19.22 0.42
N SER A 5 -4.73 19.08 0.18
CA SER A 5 -5.77 19.48 1.14
C SER A 5 -5.89 18.51 2.32
N SER A 6 -5.29 17.33 2.24
CA SER A 6 -5.27 16.31 3.28
C SER A 6 -4.24 15.20 3.03
N ALA A 7 -3.82 14.46 4.07
CA ALA A 7 -3.19 13.15 3.90
C ALA A 7 -4.01 12.24 2.99
N PHE A 8 -3.28 11.46 2.20
CA PHE A 8 -3.74 10.62 1.11
C PHE A 8 -4.13 9.23 1.61
N ILE A 9 -5.25 8.70 1.16
CA ILE A 9 -5.79 7.42 1.63
C ILE A 9 -5.67 6.36 0.53
N GLU A 10 -4.82 5.36 0.75
CA GLU A 10 -4.76 4.17 -0.07
C GLU A 10 -5.62 3.05 0.53
N VAL A 11 -6.49 2.46 -0.29
CA VAL A 11 -7.34 1.34 0.15
C VAL A 11 -6.99 0.06 -0.58
N CYS A 12 -6.71 -0.99 0.18
CA CYS A 12 -6.48 -2.33 -0.35
C CYS A 12 -7.80 -3.02 -0.72
N VAL A 13 -7.90 -3.54 -1.96
CA VAL A 13 -9.12 -4.14 -2.50
C VAL A 13 -8.81 -5.40 -3.32
N ASP A 14 -9.73 -6.37 -3.32
CA ASP A 14 -9.62 -7.63 -4.09
C ASP A 14 -10.81 -7.89 -5.03
N SER A 15 -11.71 -6.92 -5.17
CA SER A 15 -12.87 -7.04 -6.04
C SER A 15 -13.30 -5.69 -6.60
N VAL A 16 -14.06 -5.73 -7.69
CA VAL A 16 -14.67 -4.54 -8.29
C VAL A 16 -15.60 -3.84 -7.31
N GLN A 17 -16.37 -4.62 -6.52
CA GLN A 17 -17.27 -4.05 -5.52
C GLN A 17 -16.50 -3.31 -4.42
N SER A 18 -15.43 -3.91 -3.90
CA SER A 18 -14.56 -3.26 -2.92
C SER A 18 -13.91 -1.99 -3.48
N ALA A 19 -13.47 -2.00 -4.73
CA ALA A 19 -12.92 -0.82 -5.41
C ALA A 19 -13.94 0.32 -5.53
N ILE A 20 -15.18 0.01 -5.93
CA ILE A 20 -16.28 1.00 -5.99
C ILE A 20 -16.56 1.56 -4.60
N ASN A 21 -16.63 0.70 -3.58
CA ASN A 21 -16.89 1.12 -2.21
C ASN A 21 -15.78 2.03 -1.66
N ALA A 22 -14.52 1.68 -1.93
CA ALA A 22 -13.36 2.50 -1.56
C ALA A 22 -13.44 3.89 -2.20
N ALA A 23 -13.72 3.97 -3.51
CA ALA A 23 -13.88 5.24 -4.21
C ALA A 23 -15.06 6.07 -3.65
N GLN A 24 -16.21 5.46 -3.38
CA GLN A 24 -17.36 6.12 -2.76
C GLN A 24 -17.14 6.58 -1.31
N GLY A 25 -16.20 5.93 -0.62
CA GLY A 25 -15.76 6.31 0.71
C GLY A 25 -14.74 7.44 0.74
N GLY A 26 -14.19 7.83 -0.43
CA GLY A 26 -13.19 8.89 -0.52
C GLY A 26 -11.74 8.39 -0.49
N ALA A 27 -11.47 7.17 -0.93
CA ALA A 27 -10.11 6.71 -1.22
C ALA A 27 -9.46 7.53 -2.34
N ASP A 28 -8.17 7.80 -2.22
CA ASP A 28 -7.40 8.54 -3.23
C ASP A 28 -6.61 7.62 -4.17
N ARG A 29 -6.32 6.38 -3.75
CA ARG A 29 -5.66 5.33 -4.54
C ARG A 29 -6.10 3.96 -4.07
N LEU A 30 -5.97 2.98 -4.97
CA LEU A 30 -6.21 1.59 -4.66
C LEU A 30 -4.89 0.80 -4.69
N GLU A 31 -4.72 -0.09 -3.73
CA GLU A 31 -3.84 -1.25 -3.89
C GLU A 31 -4.72 -2.43 -4.32
N LEU A 32 -4.50 -2.95 -5.53
CA LEU A 32 -5.26 -4.07 -6.08
C LEU A 32 -4.52 -5.38 -5.82
N CYS A 33 -5.21 -6.26 -5.10
CA CYS A 33 -4.74 -7.59 -4.72
C CYS A 33 -5.71 -8.68 -5.22
N ALA A 34 -5.29 -9.93 -5.17
CA ALA A 34 -6.20 -11.08 -5.05
C ALA A 34 -6.04 -11.70 -3.66
N ASN A 35 -6.99 -12.53 -3.24
CA ASN A 35 -6.84 -13.39 -2.05
C ASN A 35 -6.52 -12.62 -0.75
N LEU A 36 -7.09 -11.43 -0.55
CA LEU A 36 -6.77 -10.60 0.62
C LEU A 36 -7.06 -11.31 1.94
N GLY A 37 -8.20 -11.99 2.02
CA GLY A 37 -8.61 -12.76 3.20
C GLY A 37 -7.75 -14.00 3.49
N LEU A 38 -6.88 -14.42 2.57
CA LEU A 38 -6.09 -15.67 2.65
C LEU A 38 -4.59 -15.41 2.88
N GLY A 39 -4.23 -14.29 3.51
CA GLY A 39 -2.84 -14.02 3.90
C GLY A 39 -2.26 -12.70 3.39
N GLY A 40 -3.11 -11.66 3.26
CA GLY A 40 -2.65 -10.29 3.03
C GLY A 40 -2.47 -9.88 1.57
N GLY A 41 -2.96 -10.69 0.62
CA GLY A 41 -2.97 -10.35 -0.80
C GLY A 41 -1.92 -11.10 -1.64
N THR A 42 -2.27 -11.45 -2.87
CA THR A 42 -1.39 -11.99 -3.93
C THR A 42 -1.57 -11.20 -5.22
N THR A 43 -0.77 -11.48 -6.24
CA THR A 43 -0.94 -10.87 -7.57
C THR A 43 -2.38 -11.07 -8.09
N PRO A 44 -3.09 -9.98 -8.47
CA PRO A 44 -4.45 -10.09 -9.02
C PRO A 44 -4.45 -10.65 -10.43
N SER A 45 -5.60 -11.11 -10.91
CA SER A 45 -5.74 -11.41 -12.34
C SER A 45 -5.80 -10.15 -13.19
N LEU A 46 -5.30 -10.21 -14.43
CA LEU A 46 -5.45 -9.14 -15.40
C LEU A 46 -6.93 -8.78 -15.68
N GLY A 47 -7.83 -9.78 -15.61
CA GLY A 47 -9.26 -9.58 -15.76
C GLY A 47 -9.84 -8.68 -14.66
N LEU A 48 -9.41 -8.89 -13.41
CA LEU A 48 -9.82 -8.06 -12.27
C LEU A 48 -9.33 -6.62 -12.44
N LEU A 49 -8.05 -6.41 -12.77
CA LEU A 49 -7.51 -5.06 -13.01
C LEU A 49 -8.34 -4.30 -14.05
N LYS A 50 -8.55 -4.91 -15.22
CA LYS A 50 -9.32 -4.27 -16.31
C LYS A 50 -10.76 -3.97 -15.90
N ALA A 51 -11.37 -4.80 -15.04
CA ALA A 51 -12.71 -4.56 -14.54
C ALA A 51 -12.75 -3.39 -13.54
N VAL A 52 -11.77 -3.29 -12.65
CA VAL A 52 -11.64 -2.17 -11.69
C VAL A 52 -11.40 -0.85 -12.43
N GLN A 53 -10.49 -0.81 -13.40
CA GLN A 53 -10.21 0.40 -14.19
C GLN A 53 -11.44 0.95 -14.95
N ARG A 54 -12.36 0.06 -15.35
CA ARG A 54 -13.64 0.48 -15.96
C ARG A 54 -14.65 1.00 -14.93
N ALA A 55 -14.55 0.55 -13.69
CA ALA A 55 -15.52 0.85 -12.64
C ALA A 55 -15.19 2.13 -11.86
N VAL A 56 -13.90 2.45 -11.70
CA VAL A 56 -13.44 3.60 -10.89
C VAL A 56 -12.31 4.34 -11.58
N ASN A 57 -12.23 5.66 -11.36
CA ASN A 57 -11.19 6.53 -11.88
C ASN A 57 -10.21 6.93 -10.75
N LEU A 58 -9.50 5.96 -10.19
CA LEU A 58 -8.46 6.16 -9.18
C LEU A 58 -7.14 5.56 -9.68
N PRO A 59 -5.97 6.11 -9.27
CA PRO A 59 -4.69 5.44 -9.47
C PRO A 59 -4.71 4.05 -8.80
N ILE A 60 -4.06 3.07 -9.44
CA ILE A 60 -4.00 1.68 -8.96
C ILE A 60 -2.55 1.25 -8.83
N MET A 61 -2.15 0.84 -7.64
CA MET A 61 -0.95 0.06 -7.38
C MET A 61 -1.33 -1.42 -7.45
N VAL A 62 -0.54 -2.25 -8.12
CA VAL A 62 -0.84 -3.68 -8.25
C VAL A 62 0.12 -4.50 -7.39
N MET A 63 -0.44 -5.42 -6.58
CA MET A 63 0.36 -6.38 -5.83
C MET A 63 1.12 -7.30 -6.78
N ILE A 64 2.41 -7.49 -6.55
CA ILE A 64 3.27 -8.47 -7.23
C ILE A 64 3.77 -9.42 -6.15
N ARG A 65 3.02 -10.50 -5.95
CA ARG A 65 3.28 -11.52 -4.95
C ARG A 65 2.70 -12.86 -5.43
N PRO A 66 3.54 -13.79 -5.92
CA PRO A 66 3.09 -14.95 -6.68
C PRO A 66 2.35 -15.99 -5.83
N ARG A 67 2.57 -15.99 -4.51
CA ARG A 67 1.91 -16.87 -3.54
C ARG A 67 1.80 -16.24 -2.15
N ALA A 68 0.91 -16.79 -1.32
CA ALA A 68 0.87 -16.51 0.11
C ALA A 68 2.04 -17.20 0.84
N GLY A 69 2.26 -16.82 2.11
CA GLY A 69 3.35 -17.33 2.95
C GLY A 69 4.50 -16.32 3.07
N ASP A 70 5.71 -16.85 3.20
CA ASP A 70 6.94 -16.06 3.31
C ASP A 70 7.27 -15.25 2.03
N PHE A 71 8.38 -14.51 2.11
CA PHE A 71 8.91 -13.63 1.07
C PHE A 71 10.27 -14.09 0.54
N LEU A 72 10.63 -15.35 0.83
CA LEU A 72 11.82 -16.02 0.29
C LEU A 72 11.41 -16.74 -0.98
N TYR A 73 11.70 -16.13 -2.13
CA TYR A 73 11.28 -16.63 -3.43
C TYR A 73 12.37 -17.45 -4.12
N SER A 74 11.96 -18.48 -4.86
CA SER A 74 12.86 -19.16 -5.80
C SER A 74 13.12 -18.28 -7.03
N GLU A 75 14.15 -18.61 -7.83
CA GLU A 75 14.39 -17.87 -9.08
C GLU A 75 13.21 -17.95 -10.04
N GLU A 76 12.54 -19.12 -10.14
CA GLU A 76 11.36 -19.29 -10.98
C GLU A 76 10.20 -18.40 -10.53
N GLU A 77 10.03 -18.21 -9.21
CA GLU A 77 9.01 -17.32 -8.66
C GLU A 77 9.33 -15.85 -8.97
N VAL A 78 10.61 -15.46 -8.92
CA VAL A 78 11.06 -14.11 -9.31
C VAL A 78 10.84 -13.87 -10.79
N GLU A 79 11.09 -14.86 -11.66
CA GLU A 79 10.80 -14.73 -13.09
C GLU A 79 9.29 -14.57 -13.38
N VAL A 80 8.43 -15.25 -12.61
CA VAL A 80 6.98 -15.02 -12.67
C VAL A 80 6.63 -13.58 -12.28
N MET A 81 7.24 -13.07 -11.19
CA MET A 81 7.03 -11.69 -10.74
C MET A 81 7.45 -10.66 -11.79
N LEU A 82 8.60 -10.87 -12.44
CA LEU A 82 9.09 -10.01 -13.52
C LEU A 82 8.12 -10.01 -14.71
N GLU A 83 7.59 -11.16 -15.08
CA GLU A 83 6.60 -11.26 -16.16
C GLU A 83 5.28 -10.57 -15.81
N ASP A 84 4.78 -10.76 -14.58
CA ASP A 84 3.59 -10.04 -14.09
C ASP A 84 3.79 -8.52 -14.16
N ILE A 85 4.96 -8.02 -13.76
CA ILE A 85 5.30 -6.59 -13.85
C ILE A 85 5.20 -6.10 -15.30
N ARG A 86 5.78 -6.83 -16.26
CA ARG A 86 5.70 -6.47 -17.70
C ARG A 86 4.25 -6.38 -18.16
N ILE A 87 3.44 -7.38 -17.83
CA ILE A 87 2.02 -7.42 -18.20
C ILE A 87 1.25 -6.24 -17.61
N PHE A 88 1.45 -5.92 -16.32
CA PHE A 88 0.75 -4.83 -15.66
C PHE A 88 1.22 -3.45 -16.11
N LYS A 89 2.49 -3.31 -16.47
CA LYS A 89 3.06 -2.07 -17.03
C LYS A 89 2.40 -1.66 -18.34
N GLU A 90 1.98 -2.61 -19.16
CA GLU A 90 1.19 -2.35 -20.38
C GLU A 90 -0.25 -1.87 -20.09
N CYS A 91 -0.70 -1.91 -18.83
CA CYS A 91 -2.08 -1.63 -18.44
C CYS A 91 -2.29 -0.27 -17.75
N ASP A 92 -1.36 0.69 -17.87
CA ASP A 92 -1.47 2.05 -17.28
C ASP A 92 -1.76 2.04 -15.76
N VAL A 93 -1.10 1.12 -15.04
CA VAL A 93 -1.10 1.12 -13.57
C VAL A 93 -0.20 2.23 -13.04
N ARG A 94 -0.48 2.72 -11.83
CA ARG A 94 0.37 3.74 -11.17
C ARG A 94 1.71 3.16 -10.76
N GLY A 95 1.69 1.92 -10.29
CA GLY A 95 2.81 1.31 -9.61
C GLY A 95 2.59 -0.14 -9.26
N VAL A 96 3.62 -0.74 -8.68
CA VAL A 96 3.63 -2.11 -8.16
C VAL A 96 3.97 -2.12 -6.67
N VAL A 97 3.44 -3.12 -5.97
CA VAL A 97 3.68 -3.36 -4.54
C VAL A 97 4.30 -4.73 -4.37
N VAL A 98 5.49 -4.80 -3.77
CA VAL A 98 6.34 -6.00 -3.80
C VAL A 98 7.32 -5.99 -2.63
N GLY A 99 7.90 -7.11 -2.26
CA GLY A 99 9.03 -7.16 -1.33
C GLY A 99 9.60 -8.56 -1.24
N ILE A 100 10.92 -8.66 -1.27
CA ILE A 100 11.64 -9.93 -1.28
C ILE A 100 12.62 -9.92 -0.11
N LEU A 101 12.64 -11.01 0.65
CA LEU A 101 13.55 -11.22 1.77
C LEU A 101 14.46 -12.42 1.50
N ASP A 102 15.63 -12.42 2.13
CA ASP A 102 16.51 -13.58 2.19
C ASP A 102 16.14 -14.51 3.38
N GLU A 103 16.85 -15.63 3.49
CA GLU A 103 16.62 -16.64 4.52
C GLU A 103 16.95 -16.17 5.95
N ASP A 104 17.74 -15.11 6.08
CA ASP A 104 18.09 -14.50 7.37
C ASP A 104 17.07 -13.42 7.80
N GLY A 105 16.09 -13.11 6.95
CA GLY A 105 15.12 -12.04 7.18
C GLY A 105 15.69 -10.65 6.90
N ARG A 106 16.68 -10.52 6.00
CA ARG A 106 17.10 -9.24 5.43
C ARG A 106 16.41 -8.99 4.11
N VAL A 107 16.49 -7.76 3.61
CA VAL A 107 16.00 -7.43 2.27
C VAL A 107 16.91 -8.09 1.23
N ASP A 108 16.33 -8.82 0.29
CA ASP A 108 17.09 -9.37 -0.84
C ASP A 108 17.38 -8.25 -1.86
N VAL A 109 18.46 -7.51 -1.61
CA VAL A 109 18.84 -6.31 -2.38
C VAL A 109 19.06 -6.63 -3.85
N GLU A 110 19.65 -7.78 -4.17
CA GLU A 110 19.95 -8.15 -5.56
C GLU A 110 18.66 -8.41 -6.35
N ARG A 111 17.75 -9.22 -5.82
CA ARG A 111 16.48 -9.51 -6.49
C ARG A 111 15.56 -8.30 -6.51
N MET A 112 15.55 -7.50 -5.45
CA MET A 112 14.78 -6.25 -5.44
C MET A 112 15.26 -5.25 -6.50
N LYS A 113 16.57 -5.14 -6.77
CA LYS A 113 17.09 -4.31 -7.87
C LYS A 113 16.54 -4.76 -9.23
N ARG A 114 16.56 -6.07 -9.52
CA ARG A 114 15.98 -6.63 -10.75
C ARG A 114 14.50 -6.26 -10.90
N ILE A 115 13.73 -6.37 -9.81
CA ILE A 115 12.31 -6.01 -9.79
C ILE A 115 12.09 -4.51 -10.03
N VAL A 116 12.88 -3.65 -9.38
CA VAL A 116 12.77 -2.19 -9.57
C VAL A 116 13.11 -1.79 -11.00
N ASP A 117 14.20 -2.33 -11.57
CA ASP A 117 14.62 -2.05 -12.94
C ASP A 117 13.53 -2.41 -13.96
N GLU A 118 12.86 -3.55 -13.78
CA GLU A 118 11.74 -3.96 -14.63
C GLU A 118 10.50 -3.06 -14.42
N ALA A 119 10.23 -2.63 -13.18
CA ALA A 119 9.07 -1.81 -12.87
C ALA A 119 9.18 -0.36 -13.39
N LEU A 120 10.37 0.24 -13.38
CA LEU A 120 10.56 1.64 -13.80
C LEU A 120 10.03 1.90 -15.22
N PRO A 121 9.25 2.98 -15.46
CA PRO A 121 9.11 4.18 -14.63
C PRO A 121 7.90 4.16 -13.66
N LEU A 122 7.32 2.99 -13.38
CA LEU A 122 6.24 2.85 -12.42
C LEU A 122 6.70 3.18 -10.99
N GLU A 123 5.78 3.60 -10.11
CA GLU A 123 6.09 3.69 -8.68
C GLU A 123 6.26 2.29 -8.08
N VAL A 124 7.25 2.11 -7.20
CA VAL A 124 7.45 0.85 -6.45
C VAL A 124 7.19 1.09 -4.97
N CYS A 125 6.38 0.24 -4.34
CA CYS A 125 6.13 0.21 -2.91
C CYS A 125 6.70 -1.10 -2.33
N PHE A 126 7.61 -1.00 -1.36
CA PHE A 126 8.07 -2.15 -0.59
C PHE A 126 7.00 -2.52 0.44
N HIS A 127 6.36 -3.69 0.28
CA HIS A 127 5.21 -4.06 1.09
C HIS A 127 5.58 -4.56 2.50
N ARG A 128 4.60 -5.11 3.23
CA ARG A 128 4.74 -5.58 4.62
C ARG A 128 5.73 -6.73 4.86
N ALA A 129 6.44 -7.22 3.85
CA ALA A 129 7.69 -7.96 4.08
C ALA A 129 8.66 -7.17 4.98
N PHE A 130 8.59 -5.84 4.96
CA PHE A 130 9.34 -4.99 5.88
C PHE A 130 9.06 -5.32 7.35
N ASP A 131 7.81 -5.66 7.68
CA ASP A 131 7.44 -6.00 9.05
C ASP A 131 8.02 -7.35 9.51
N MET A 132 8.54 -8.15 8.57
CA MET A 132 9.12 -9.47 8.81
C MET A 132 10.66 -9.44 8.80
N THR A 133 11.28 -8.27 8.63
CA THR A 133 12.73 -8.15 8.65
C THR A 133 13.28 -8.31 10.05
N ARG A 134 14.52 -8.78 10.15
CA ARG A 134 15.21 -8.98 11.43
C ARG A 134 15.58 -7.68 12.15
N ASP A 135 15.77 -6.60 11.40
CA ASP A 135 16.22 -5.29 11.89
C ASP A 135 15.63 -4.18 11.01
N VAL A 136 15.03 -3.17 11.66
CA VAL A 136 14.31 -2.08 10.99
C VAL A 136 15.26 -1.10 10.31
N ASP A 137 16.38 -0.78 10.97
CA ASP A 137 17.34 0.21 10.46
C ASP A 137 18.19 -0.38 9.33
N GLU A 138 18.56 -1.66 9.43
CA GLU A 138 19.20 -2.43 8.35
C GLU A 138 18.28 -2.45 7.11
N ALA A 139 17.01 -2.84 7.29
CA ALA A 139 16.06 -2.93 6.18
C ALA A 139 15.77 -1.57 5.51
N LEU A 140 15.68 -0.49 6.28
CA LEU A 140 15.48 0.85 5.71
C LEU A 140 16.67 1.26 4.83
N ARG A 141 17.90 1.02 5.28
CA ARG A 141 19.12 1.33 4.52
C ARG A 141 19.25 0.46 3.28
N ASP A 142 18.92 -0.82 3.39
CA ASP A 142 18.92 -1.73 2.23
C ASP A 142 17.94 -1.23 1.16
N ILE A 143 16.71 -0.88 1.55
CA ILE A 143 15.67 -0.35 0.66
C ILE A 143 16.07 0.98 0.02
N GLU A 144 16.65 1.89 0.79
CA GLU A 144 17.17 3.15 0.25
C GLU A 144 18.28 2.89 -0.77
N SER A 145 19.23 2.00 -0.46
CA SER A 145 20.37 1.68 -1.32
C SER A 145 20.02 0.98 -2.64
N ILE A 146 18.83 0.38 -2.73
CA ILE A 146 18.32 -0.20 -3.97
C ILE A 146 18.06 0.90 -5.00
N GLY A 147 17.53 2.04 -4.55
CA GLY A 147 17.08 3.14 -5.37
C GLY A 147 15.79 2.85 -6.14
N GLY A 148 14.97 3.88 -6.38
CA GLY A 148 13.72 3.76 -7.16
C GLY A 148 12.50 3.21 -6.39
N ILE A 149 12.63 2.91 -5.10
CA ILE A 149 11.50 2.56 -4.23
C ILE A 149 10.90 3.84 -3.65
N SER A 150 9.61 4.06 -3.89
CA SER A 150 8.90 5.28 -3.50
C SER A 150 8.26 5.21 -2.12
N ARG A 151 7.93 4.01 -1.63
CA ARG A 151 7.20 3.80 -0.37
C ARG A 151 7.63 2.54 0.34
N ILE A 152 7.56 2.54 1.67
CA ILE A 152 7.58 1.33 2.51
C ILE A 152 6.25 1.24 3.24
N LEU A 153 5.47 0.18 2.95
CA LEU A 153 4.24 -0.16 3.67
C LEU A 153 4.58 -0.99 4.90
N THR A 154 4.25 -0.49 6.09
CA THR A 154 4.67 -1.11 7.36
C THR A 154 3.68 -0.85 8.49
N SER A 155 3.58 -1.82 9.40
CA SER A 155 2.94 -1.67 10.71
C SER A 155 3.94 -1.33 11.82
N GLY A 156 5.20 -1.03 11.49
CA GLY A 156 6.29 -0.84 12.45
C GLY A 156 6.76 -2.14 13.12
N GLN A 157 6.69 -3.28 12.40
CA GLN A 157 6.93 -4.62 12.96
C GLN A 157 5.99 -5.05 14.10
N GLY A 158 4.90 -4.29 14.33
CA GLY A 158 3.83 -4.65 15.27
C GLY A 158 2.65 -5.36 14.59
N LYS A 159 1.71 -5.87 15.39
CA LYS A 159 0.45 -6.42 14.85
C LYS A 159 -0.40 -5.36 14.16
N SER A 160 -0.37 -4.14 14.69
CA SER A 160 -1.07 -2.97 14.17
C SER A 160 -0.18 -1.73 14.27
N VAL A 161 -0.46 -0.72 13.45
CA VAL A 161 0.21 0.59 13.49
C VAL A 161 0.15 1.20 14.89
N LEU A 162 -1.02 1.11 15.54
CA LEU A 162 -1.24 1.70 16.85
C LEU A 162 -0.36 1.06 17.94
N GLU A 163 -0.14 -0.26 17.87
CA GLU A 163 0.70 -0.98 18.83
C GLU A 163 2.20 -0.69 18.67
N ALA A 164 2.63 -0.22 17.49
CA ALA A 164 4.03 0.00 17.15
C ALA A 164 4.35 1.46 16.78
N LEU A 165 3.55 2.41 17.29
CA LEU A 165 3.81 3.84 17.11
C LEU A 165 5.24 4.25 17.48
N PRO A 166 5.87 3.78 18.59
CA PRO A 166 7.25 4.16 18.90
C PRO A 166 8.26 3.78 17.80
N VAL A 167 8.08 2.61 17.16
CA VAL A 167 8.93 2.17 16.05
C VAL A 167 8.69 3.03 14.82
N LEU A 168 7.42 3.31 14.50
CA LEU A 168 7.08 4.20 13.38
C LEU A 168 7.61 5.61 13.59
N GLU A 169 7.48 6.18 14.79
CA GLU A 169 8.04 7.50 15.08
C GLU A 169 9.56 7.55 14.84
N SER A 170 10.28 6.50 15.25
CA SER A 170 11.71 6.37 14.95
C SER A 170 11.95 6.28 13.44
N LEU A 171 11.19 5.43 12.75
CA LEU A 171 11.31 5.21 11.31
C LEU A 171 11.06 6.49 10.50
N PHE A 172 10.06 7.29 10.87
CA PHE A 172 9.79 8.59 10.23
C PHE A 172 10.96 9.57 10.41
N ARG A 173 11.57 9.62 11.60
CA ARG A 173 12.73 10.49 11.86
C ARG A 173 13.95 10.03 11.05
N THR A 174 14.30 8.75 11.13
CA THR A 174 15.44 8.18 10.40
C THR A 174 15.26 8.32 8.89
N THR A 175 14.05 8.04 8.37
CA THR A 175 13.76 8.18 6.94
C THR A 175 13.96 9.62 6.49
N LYS A 176 13.46 10.60 7.25
CA LYS A 176 13.65 12.02 6.93
C LYS A 176 15.12 12.43 6.89
N GLU A 177 15.94 11.93 7.80
CA GLU A 177 17.38 12.19 7.85
C GLU A 177 18.14 11.54 6.68
N LEU A 178 17.69 10.36 6.22
CA LEU A 178 18.30 9.66 5.08
C LEU A 178 17.97 10.32 3.73
N ILE A 179 16.76 10.87 3.58
CA ILE A 179 16.21 11.21 2.25
C ILE A 179 16.30 12.68 1.82
N GLU A 180 17.04 13.54 2.55
CA GLU A 180 16.99 15.00 2.32
C GLU A 180 17.23 15.44 0.85
N ASP A 181 17.94 14.63 0.05
CA ASP A 181 18.26 14.92 -1.36
C ASP A 181 17.88 13.81 -2.37
N GLU A 182 17.08 12.82 -1.99
CA GLU A 182 16.80 11.67 -2.87
C GLU A 182 15.82 11.99 -4.03
N PRO A 183 16.14 11.60 -5.27
CA PRO A 183 15.34 11.98 -6.44
C PRO A 183 13.98 11.25 -6.50
N TRP A 184 13.89 10.01 -6.02
CA TRP A 184 12.66 9.22 -6.02
C TRP A 184 11.76 9.45 -4.80
N GLY A 185 12.28 10.04 -3.72
CA GLY A 185 11.47 10.52 -2.58
C GLY A 185 10.75 9.41 -1.82
N LEU A 186 11.52 8.49 -1.23
CA LEU A 186 11.06 7.41 -0.37
C LEU A 186 10.21 7.96 0.80
N THR A 187 9.07 7.33 1.06
CA THR A 187 8.19 7.69 2.20
C THR A 187 7.75 6.45 2.98
N ILE A 188 7.34 6.66 4.23
CA ILE A 188 6.72 5.60 5.04
C ILE A 188 5.20 5.66 4.89
N LEU A 189 4.60 4.52 4.60
CA LEU A 189 3.16 4.31 4.47
C LEU A 189 2.68 3.41 5.61
N PRO A 190 2.17 3.96 6.72
CA PRO A 190 1.63 3.15 7.80
C PRO A 190 0.40 2.34 7.35
N GLY A 191 0.38 1.05 7.67
CA GLY A 191 -0.74 0.16 7.39
C GLY A 191 -0.84 -1.02 8.36
N SER A 192 -2.03 -1.63 8.44
CA SER A 192 -2.49 -2.61 9.46
C SER A 192 -3.21 -2.00 10.66
N GLY A 193 -4.46 -2.41 10.87
CA GLY A 193 -5.27 -1.99 12.03
C GLY A 193 -5.79 -0.55 11.97
N ILE A 194 -5.69 0.12 10.83
CA ILE A 194 -6.22 1.47 10.62
C ILE A 194 -7.74 1.43 10.40
N ASN A 195 -8.48 2.13 11.24
CA ASN A 195 -9.94 2.25 11.23
C ASN A 195 -10.35 3.56 11.97
N PRO A 196 -11.65 3.93 12.02
CA PRO A 196 -12.08 5.16 12.68
C PRO A 196 -11.68 5.28 14.15
N GLN A 197 -11.57 4.15 14.86
CA GLN A 197 -11.20 4.14 16.28
C GLN A 197 -9.69 4.34 16.49
N THR A 198 -8.85 3.86 15.57
CA THR A 198 -7.38 3.94 15.68
C THR A 198 -6.79 5.16 14.98
N MET A 199 -7.51 5.77 14.04
CA MET A 199 -6.97 6.84 13.20
C MET A 199 -6.55 8.09 14.00
N GLY A 200 -7.37 8.53 14.96
CA GLY A 200 -7.07 9.73 15.76
C GLY A 200 -5.70 9.68 16.44
N PRO A 201 -5.43 8.68 17.29
CA PRO A 201 -4.12 8.51 17.93
C PRO A 201 -2.94 8.37 16.95
N ILE A 202 -3.14 7.70 15.82
CA ILE A 202 -2.10 7.54 14.78
C ILE A 202 -1.74 8.91 14.18
N LEU A 203 -2.74 9.72 13.84
CA LEU A 203 -2.51 11.06 13.30
C LEU A 203 -1.81 11.97 14.33
N ASP A 204 -2.21 11.91 15.59
CA ASP A 204 -1.62 12.72 16.66
C ASP A 204 -0.11 12.43 16.84
N SER A 205 0.31 11.18 16.64
CA SER A 205 1.72 10.78 16.74
C SER A 205 2.52 11.07 15.46
N LEU A 206 1.96 10.75 14.27
CA LEU A 206 2.73 10.72 13.04
C LEU A 206 2.60 11.97 12.16
N LEU A 207 1.50 12.75 12.26
CA LEU A 207 1.38 14.02 11.50
C LEU A 207 2.52 15.00 11.82
N PRO A 208 2.91 15.24 13.09
CA PRO A 208 4.03 16.12 13.41
C PRO A 208 5.38 15.67 12.83
N LEU A 209 5.49 14.38 12.50
CA LEU A 209 6.69 13.78 11.90
C LEU A 209 6.64 13.75 10.37
N GLY A 210 5.55 14.27 9.76
CA GLY A 210 5.42 14.41 8.32
C GLY A 210 4.69 13.27 7.63
N LEU A 211 3.78 12.57 8.32
CA LEU A 211 2.84 11.63 7.69
C LEU A 211 2.09 12.28 6.53
N GLN A 212 2.08 11.63 5.37
CA GLN A 212 1.39 12.12 4.16
C GLN A 212 0.38 11.12 3.60
N GLU A 213 0.58 9.83 3.84
CA GLU A 213 -0.21 8.76 3.24
C GLU A 213 -0.52 7.69 4.28
N ILE A 214 -1.71 7.07 4.22
CA ILE A 214 -2.11 5.94 5.07
C ILE A 214 -2.69 4.82 4.23
N HIS A 215 -2.54 3.58 4.73
CA HIS A 215 -3.03 2.38 4.07
C HIS A 215 -4.02 1.60 4.96
N LEU A 216 -5.20 1.29 4.43
CA LEU A 216 -6.22 0.48 5.12
C LEU A 216 -7.00 -0.42 4.16
N SER A 217 -7.70 -1.44 4.67
CA SER A 217 -8.64 -2.23 3.86
C SER A 217 -10.09 -1.77 4.02
N GLY A 218 -10.48 -1.33 5.22
CA GLY A 218 -11.86 -1.03 5.61
C GLY A 218 -12.83 -2.20 5.37
N ALA A 219 -12.32 -3.43 5.30
CA ALA A 219 -13.09 -4.58 4.83
C ALA A 219 -13.65 -5.43 5.97
N ASN A 220 -14.84 -5.98 5.75
CA ASN A 220 -15.52 -6.89 6.65
C ASN A 220 -15.98 -8.13 5.90
N TRP A 221 -16.01 -9.27 6.58
CA TRP A 221 -16.65 -10.47 6.05
C TRP A 221 -18.16 -10.27 5.98
N LYS A 222 -18.71 -10.37 4.78
CA LYS A 222 -20.15 -10.29 4.52
C LYS A 222 -20.66 -11.64 4.10
N GLU A 223 -21.76 -12.07 4.71
CA GLU A 223 -22.43 -13.31 4.34
C GLU A 223 -22.84 -13.27 2.86
N GLY A 224 -22.52 -14.33 2.13
CA GLY A 224 -22.87 -14.48 0.72
C GLY A 224 -24.35 -14.81 0.52
N GLY A 225 -24.82 -14.62 -0.71
CA GLY A 225 -26.24 -14.83 -1.09
C GLY A 225 -26.68 -16.29 -1.23
N MET A 226 -25.83 -17.26 -0.88
CA MET A 226 -26.15 -18.69 -1.04
C MET A 226 -27.21 -19.12 -0.03
N LEU A 227 -28.39 -19.50 -0.54
CA LEU A 227 -29.51 -20.00 0.28
C LEU A 227 -29.26 -21.41 0.82
N PHE A 228 -28.59 -22.26 0.04
CA PHE A 228 -28.21 -23.61 0.46
C PHE A 228 -26.74 -23.63 0.85
N LYS A 229 -26.44 -24.14 2.04
CA LYS A 229 -25.08 -24.31 2.57
C LYS A 229 -24.93 -25.75 3.02
N ARG A 230 -23.92 -26.43 2.50
CA ARG A 230 -23.63 -27.81 2.90
C ARG A 230 -22.82 -27.79 4.19
N GLU A 231 -23.39 -28.35 5.25
CA GLU A 231 -22.73 -28.46 6.55
C GLU A 231 -21.44 -29.29 6.44
N GLY A 232 -20.39 -28.85 7.17
CA GLY A 232 -19.11 -29.53 7.24
C GLY A 232 -18.20 -29.38 6.01
N MET A 233 -18.59 -28.58 5.01
CA MET A 233 -17.76 -28.31 3.83
C MET A 233 -16.94 -27.02 3.98
N GLY A 234 -15.67 -27.09 3.57
CA GLY A 234 -14.79 -25.95 3.39
C GLY A 234 -13.70 -26.29 2.37
N MET A 235 -13.30 -25.32 1.54
CA MET A 235 -12.40 -25.50 0.40
C MET A 235 -10.92 -25.20 0.75
N GLY A 236 -10.60 -24.92 2.02
CA GLY A 236 -9.26 -24.49 2.44
C GLY A 236 -9.05 -24.38 3.96
N THR A 237 -8.10 -23.52 4.37
CA THR A 237 -7.51 -23.44 5.73
C THR A 237 -8.46 -22.87 6.80
N GLY A 238 -9.50 -23.62 7.12
CA GLY A 238 -10.49 -23.34 8.15
C GLY A 238 -11.80 -22.86 7.54
N GLY A 239 -12.83 -23.69 7.59
CA GLY A 239 -14.14 -23.45 6.94
C GLY A 239 -14.95 -22.25 7.45
N ASP A 240 -14.34 -21.37 8.25
CA ASP A 240 -14.94 -20.10 8.65
C ASP A 240 -14.83 -19.11 7.47
N GLY A 241 -15.99 -18.70 6.95
CA GLY A 241 -16.06 -17.73 5.85
C GLY A 241 -16.19 -18.33 4.45
N GLU A 242 -16.32 -19.65 4.30
CA GLU A 242 -16.57 -20.31 2.99
C GLU A 242 -17.77 -19.69 2.24
N TRP A 243 -18.80 -19.32 2.99
CA TRP A 243 -20.03 -18.73 2.46
C TRP A 243 -20.03 -17.22 2.48
N SER A 244 -18.92 -16.59 2.86
CA SER A 244 -18.78 -15.16 3.02
C SER A 244 -17.79 -14.59 2.02
N ALA A 245 -17.89 -13.29 1.77
CA ALA A 245 -16.93 -12.54 0.97
C ALA A 245 -16.35 -11.40 1.81
N LEU A 246 -15.05 -11.18 1.72
CA LEU A 246 -14.42 -10.00 2.29
C LEU A 246 -14.76 -8.79 1.39
N VAL A 247 -15.40 -7.76 1.94
CA VAL A 247 -15.84 -6.60 1.17
C VAL A 247 -15.51 -5.31 1.91
N THR A 248 -14.84 -4.38 1.23
CA THR A 248 -14.58 -3.02 1.74
C THR A 248 -15.90 -2.33 2.05
N ASP A 249 -15.98 -1.69 3.21
CA ASP A 249 -17.12 -0.90 3.64
C ASP A 249 -16.89 0.60 3.34
N ALA A 250 -17.69 1.15 2.43
CA ALA A 250 -17.59 2.56 2.04
C ALA A 250 -17.78 3.52 3.23
N GLN A 251 -18.57 3.12 4.24
CA GLN A 251 -18.80 3.95 5.42
C GLN A 251 -17.56 4.01 6.31
N ILE A 252 -16.83 2.90 6.48
CA ILE A 252 -15.57 2.88 7.24
C ILE A 252 -14.54 3.79 6.57
N ILE A 253 -14.41 3.70 5.24
CA ILE A 253 -13.48 4.57 4.50
C ILE A 253 -13.87 6.04 4.65
N ARG A 254 -15.17 6.35 4.58
CA ARG A 254 -15.70 7.72 4.77
C ARG A 254 -15.41 8.28 6.16
N GLU A 255 -15.63 7.49 7.20
CA GLU A 255 -15.36 7.92 8.58
C GLU A 255 -13.85 8.17 8.80
N VAL A 256 -12.98 7.32 8.24
CA VAL A 256 -11.53 7.56 8.27
C VAL A 256 -11.17 8.85 7.52
N ARG A 257 -11.71 9.04 6.30
CA ARG A 257 -11.53 10.27 5.50
C ARG A 257 -11.92 11.53 6.29
N GLU A 258 -13.08 11.53 6.93
CA GLU A 258 -13.55 12.65 7.76
C GLU A 258 -12.60 12.94 8.94
N ILE A 259 -12.13 11.90 9.64
CA ILE A 259 -11.17 12.07 10.74
C ILE A 259 -9.84 12.64 10.23
N VAL A 260 -9.34 12.12 9.11
CA VAL A 260 -8.09 12.57 8.50
C VAL A 260 -8.20 14.04 8.06
N ASP A 261 -9.31 14.44 7.44
CA ASP A 261 -9.51 15.83 6.98
C ASP A 261 -9.49 16.78 8.18
N ALA A 262 -10.29 16.46 9.20
CA ALA A 262 -10.43 17.30 10.38
C ALA A 262 -9.10 17.48 11.12
N ARG A 263 -8.33 16.41 11.30
CA ARG A 263 -7.04 16.46 12.00
C ARG A 263 -5.95 17.14 11.16
N TRP A 264 -5.96 16.94 9.84
CA TRP A 264 -5.04 17.61 8.92
C TRP A 264 -5.24 19.13 8.95
N GLU A 265 -6.49 19.58 8.82
CA GLU A 265 -6.83 21.00 8.89
C GLU A 265 -6.42 21.61 10.24
N GLN A 266 -6.69 20.92 11.36
CA GLN A 266 -6.27 21.37 12.68
C GLN A 266 -4.75 21.50 12.81
N HIS A 267 -3.99 20.50 12.36
CA HIS A 267 -2.53 20.50 12.47
C HIS A 267 -1.88 21.63 11.66
N TYR A 268 -2.31 21.82 10.41
CA TYR A 268 -1.68 22.82 9.53
C TYR A 268 -2.22 24.24 9.73
N SER A 269 -3.46 24.41 10.19
CA SER A 269 -3.95 25.72 10.64
C SER A 269 -3.23 26.21 11.90
N ALA A 270 -2.90 25.31 12.82
CA ALA A 270 -2.21 25.65 14.08
C ALA A 270 -0.71 25.98 13.90
N THR A 271 -0.06 25.43 12.87
CA THR A 271 1.37 25.64 12.61
C THR A 271 1.67 26.92 11.82
N GLY A 272 0.65 27.72 11.48
CA GLY A 272 0.81 28.99 10.73
C GLY A 272 1.33 28.81 9.31
N GLY A 273 1.38 27.57 8.81
CA GLY A 273 1.85 27.21 7.49
C GLY A 273 0.75 27.43 6.46
N ASP A 274 1.08 28.11 5.37
CA ASP A 274 0.28 28.06 4.16
C ASP A 274 0.21 26.59 3.71
N VAL A 275 -1.00 26.02 3.70
CA VAL A 275 -1.33 24.64 3.25
C VAL A 275 -0.78 24.37 1.83
N SER A 276 -0.30 25.41 1.15
CA SER A 276 0.33 25.38 -0.17
C SER A 276 1.71 24.76 -0.29
N THR A 277 2.38 24.42 0.82
CA THR A 277 3.81 24.05 0.78
C THR A 277 4.12 22.56 0.95
N ILE A 278 3.13 21.70 1.24
CA ILE A 278 3.36 20.26 1.43
C ILE A 278 3.34 19.55 0.09
N ARG A 279 4.54 19.24 -0.42
CA ARG A 279 4.75 18.56 -1.70
C ARG A 279 4.50 17.06 -1.55
N CYS A 280 3.38 16.54 -2.06
CA CYS A 280 3.22 15.09 -2.25
C CYS A 280 4.17 14.60 -3.36
N SER A 281 5.03 13.61 -3.07
CA SER A 281 5.87 12.93 -4.06
C SER A 281 5.03 12.20 -5.12
N CYS A 282 3.80 11.81 -4.76
CA CYS A 282 2.83 11.08 -5.59
C CYS A 282 2.41 11.73 -6.93
N ARG A 283 2.82 12.98 -7.23
CA ARG A 283 2.48 13.66 -8.50
C ARG A 283 3.67 13.98 -9.39
N ARG A 284 4.91 13.57 -9.03
CA ARG A 284 6.12 13.93 -9.80
C ARG A 284 6.21 13.32 -11.21
N HIS A 285 5.31 12.42 -11.62
CA HIS A 285 5.46 11.69 -12.90
C HIS A 285 4.43 12.01 -13.98
N ARG A 286 3.63 13.08 -13.85
CA ARG A 286 2.71 13.49 -14.94
C ARG A 286 3.35 14.33 -16.07
N THR A 287 4.66 14.57 -16.08
CA THR A 287 5.26 15.58 -17.00
C THR A 287 6.52 15.18 -17.78
N VAL A 288 6.89 13.90 -17.86
CA VAL A 288 8.01 13.47 -18.74
C VAL A 288 7.51 12.53 -19.85
N ALA A 289 6.53 13.01 -20.61
CA ALA A 289 6.09 12.33 -21.83
C ALA A 289 5.67 13.39 -22.87
N SER A 290 6.60 14.24 -23.31
CA SER A 290 6.45 15.05 -24.54
C SER A 290 7.70 15.88 -24.85
N SER A 291 8.89 15.27 -24.88
CA SER A 291 10.05 15.91 -25.52
C SER A 291 11.21 14.93 -25.64
N PHE A 292 11.13 13.96 -26.53
CA PHE A 292 12.28 13.36 -27.23
C PHE A 292 11.74 12.55 -28.42
N VAL A 293 11.34 13.28 -29.46
CA VAL A 293 11.34 12.80 -30.85
C VAL A 293 11.89 13.96 -31.68
N LEU A 294 13.19 13.90 -31.97
CA LEU A 294 13.84 14.48 -33.15
C LEU A 294 14.96 13.53 -33.55
#